data_AF-A0A178VJU2-F1
#
_entry.id   AF-A0A178VJU2-F1
#
_cell.length_a   1.000
_cell.length_b   1.000
_cell.length_c   1.000
_cell.angle_alpha   90.00
_cell.angle_beta   90.00
_cell.angle_gamma   90.00
#
_symmetry.space_group_name_H-M   'P 1'
#
loop_
_entity.id
_entity.type
_entity.pdbx_description
1 polymer ?
#
loop_
_entity_poly.entity_id
_entity_poly.type
_entity_poly.pdbx_seq_one_letter_code
_entity_poly.pdbx_strand_id
1 'polypeptide(L)'
;MESNCIQFLQDKTILVTGVPGFLAKVFVEKILRIQPKVKKLFLLLRAADNESAMQRFHSEVLEKDLFRVLKNALGDENLKAFVTEKVVPIPGDISVDNLGVKGSDLLQHMWNEIDIIVNVAATTNFDERYDVGLSVNTFGPLNVLNFAKKCVKGQLLLHVSTAYVCGEKSGLLQEKTFHMGETLNGHRKLVIETEMELMKQKLRELQKQNCSEEEISQSMKDLGMSRAKLHGWPNTYVFTKSMGEMLLGNYRENLPIVIIRPTMITSTFSEPFPGWIEGLRTIDSVIVAYGKGRLKCFLADPNSVLDLVSST
;
A
#
# COMPACT_ATOMS: atom_id res chain seq x y z
N MET A 1 -8.29 -10.44 23.48
CA MET A 1 -7.27 -9.84 22.57
C MET A 1 -7.78 -8.53 21.96
N GLU A 2 -8.99 -8.47 21.39
CA GLU A 2 -9.54 -7.23 20.79
C GLU A 2 -9.52 -6.00 21.71
N SER A 3 -9.91 -6.15 22.99
CA SER A 3 -9.89 -5.04 23.96
C SER A 3 -8.50 -4.42 24.16
N ASN A 4 -7.41 -5.20 24.04
CA ASN A 4 -6.06 -4.68 24.21
C ASN A 4 -5.59 -3.90 22.97
N CYS A 5 -5.98 -4.35 21.76
CA CYS A 5 -5.65 -3.67 20.51
C CYS A 5 -6.39 -2.32 20.39
N ILE A 6 -7.69 -2.29 20.73
CA ILE A 6 -8.48 -1.06 20.74
C ILE A 6 -7.86 -0.09 21.75
N GLN A 7 -7.55 -0.54 22.97
CA GLN A 7 -6.93 0.29 24.00
C GLN A 7 -5.55 0.81 23.58
N PHE A 8 -4.74 0.03 22.87
CA PHE A 8 -3.45 0.47 22.34
C PHE A 8 -3.57 1.66 21.39
N LEU A 9 -4.65 1.73 20.62
CA LEU A 9 -4.91 2.80 19.63
C LEU A 9 -5.54 4.05 20.25
N GLN A 10 -5.90 4.00 21.53
CA GLN A 10 -6.42 5.16 22.25
C GLN A 10 -5.34 6.25 22.33
N ASP A 11 -5.74 7.50 22.07
CA ASP A 11 -4.90 8.69 22.14
C ASP A 11 -3.66 8.66 21.21
N LYS A 12 -3.64 7.72 20.24
CA LYS A 12 -2.59 7.62 19.23
C LYS A 12 -2.84 8.55 18.05
N THR A 13 -1.77 9.09 17.51
CA THR A 13 -1.75 9.75 16.20
C THR A 13 -1.17 8.80 15.16
N ILE A 14 -1.92 8.56 14.08
CA ILE A 14 -1.57 7.57 13.06
C ILE A 14 -1.43 8.26 11.70
N LEU A 15 -0.34 8.02 10.99
CA LEU A 15 -0.20 8.35 9.57
C LEU A 15 -0.57 7.13 8.72
N VAL A 16 -1.50 7.30 7.77
CA VAL A 16 -1.90 6.24 6.83
C VAL A 16 -1.57 6.68 5.41
N THR A 17 -0.86 5.84 4.66
CA THR A 17 -0.58 6.05 3.23
C THR A 17 -1.50 5.17 2.37
N GLY A 18 -1.74 5.60 1.13
CA GLY A 18 -2.53 4.79 0.18
C GLY A 18 -4.02 4.79 0.49
N VAL A 19 -4.51 5.84 1.15
CA VAL A 19 -5.89 5.96 1.67
C VAL A 19 -6.97 5.75 0.60
N PRO A 20 -6.83 6.23 -0.66
CA PRO A 20 -7.77 5.89 -1.73
C PRO A 20 -7.85 4.40 -2.08
N GLY A 21 -6.92 3.57 -1.62
CA GLY A 21 -6.92 2.13 -1.82
C GLY A 21 -7.88 1.42 -0.86
N PHE A 22 -8.53 0.37 -1.35
CA PHE A 22 -9.52 -0.44 -0.61
C PHE A 22 -9.12 -0.77 0.84
N LEU A 23 -7.95 -1.40 1.04
CA LEU A 23 -7.54 -1.85 2.38
C LEU A 23 -7.35 -0.68 3.36
N ALA A 24 -6.79 0.43 2.88
CA ALA A 24 -6.59 1.61 3.70
C ALA A 24 -7.92 2.26 4.10
N LYS A 25 -8.94 2.25 3.23
CA LYS A 25 -10.30 2.71 3.59
C LYS A 25 -10.92 1.85 4.66
N VAL A 26 -10.84 0.52 4.51
CA VAL A 26 -11.32 -0.43 5.52
C VAL A 26 -10.64 -0.18 6.85
N PHE A 27 -9.32 0.02 6.84
CA PHE A 27 -8.56 0.37 8.05
C PHE A 27 -9.06 1.69 8.67
N VAL A 28 -9.16 2.77 7.89
CA VAL A 28 -9.60 4.09 8.39
C VAL A 28 -11.03 4.03 8.93
N GLU A 29 -11.98 3.39 8.22
CA GLU A 29 -13.35 3.22 8.71
C GLU A 29 -13.36 2.44 10.03
N LYS A 30 -12.64 1.32 10.08
CA LYS A 30 -12.62 0.47 11.28
C LYS A 30 -12.08 1.23 12.49
N ILE A 31 -11.00 1.98 12.34
CA ILE A 31 -10.46 2.82 13.42
C ILE A 31 -11.49 3.85 13.90
N LEU A 32 -12.08 4.61 12.96
CA LEU A 32 -13.05 5.65 13.30
C LEU A 32 -14.30 5.09 13.97
N ARG A 33 -14.73 3.88 13.60
CA ARG A 33 -15.90 3.20 14.18
C ARG A 33 -15.64 2.58 15.55
N ILE A 34 -14.51 1.88 15.73
CA ILE A 34 -14.29 1.07 16.96
C ILE A 34 -13.41 1.77 18.00
N GLN A 35 -12.66 2.81 17.61
CA GLN A 35 -11.83 3.58 18.52
C GLN A 35 -12.03 5.10 18.33
N PRO A 36 -13.17 5.66 18.77
CA PRO A 36 -13.46 7.09 18.65
C PRO A 36 -12.52 7.98 19.47
N LYS A 37 -11.73 7.41 20.40
CA LYS A 37 -10.71 8.12 21.17
C LYS A 37 -9.32 8.07 20.52
N VAL A 38 -9.20 7.65 19.26
CA VAL A 38 -7.97 7.92 18.49
C VAL A 38 -7.73 9.43 18.49
N LYS A 39 -6.47 9.85 18.66
CA LYS A 39 -6.16 11.28 18.76
C LYS A 39 -6.33 11.96 17.40
N LYS A 40 -5.64 11.41 16.38
CA LYS A 40 -5.64 11.99 15.03
C LYS A 40 -5.18 10.99 13.97
N LEU A 41 -5.76 11.10 12.78
CA LEU A 41 -5.38 10.36 11.57
C LEU A 41 -4.84 11.36 10.54
N PHE A 42 -3.53 11.33 10.28
CA PHE A 42 -2.96 11.97 9.11
C PHE A 42 -3.13 11.02 7.92
N LEU A 43 -3.82 11.49 6.88
CA LEU A 43 -4.11 10.69 5.70
C LEU A 43 -3.29 11.26 4.54
N LEU A 44 -2.33 10.50 4.01
CA LEU A 44 -1.52 10.95 2.88
C LEU A 44 -2.25 10.65 1.56
N LEU A 45 -2.59 11.70 0.80
CA LEU A 45 -3.21 11.59 -0.52
C LEU A 45 -2.37 12.32 -1.56
N ARG A 46 -2.24 11.74 -2.77
CA ARG A 46 -1.59 12.43 -3.89
C ARG A 46 -2.46 13.59 -4.36
N ALA A 47 -2.10 14.82 -4.04
CA ALA A 47 -2.89 15.99 -4.37
C ALA A 47 -1.98 17.20 -4.56
N ALA A 48 -2.44 18.20 -5.31
CA ALA A 48 -1.65 19.41 -5.55
C ALA A 48 -1.49 20.26 -4.29
N ASP A 49 -2.55 20.31 -3.48
CA ASP A 49 -2.70 21.16 -2.30
C ASP A 49 -3.69 20.54 -1.29
N ASN A 50 -3.90 21.24 -0.17
CA ASN A 50 -4.76 20.80 0.92
C ASN A 50 -6.24 20.72 0.52
N GLU A 51 -6.72 21.63 -0.33
CA GLU A 51 -8.11 21.64 -0.79
C GLU A 51 -8.38 20.40 -1.65
N SER A 52 -7.49 20.13 -2.60
CA SER A 52 -7.52 18.93 -3.44
C SER A 52 -7.43 17.65 -2.60
N ALA A 53 -6.57 17.62 -1.57
CA ALA A 53 -6.46 16.48 -0.67
C ALA A 53 -7.77 16.23 0.10
N MET A 54 -8.41 17.30 0.59
CA MET A 54 -9.69 17.24 1.28
C MET A 54 -10.81 16.76 0.36
N GLN A 55 -10.89 17.29 -0.87
CA GLN A 55 -11.88 16.88 -1.87
C GLN A 55 -11.73 15.40 -2.25
N ARG A 56 -10.50 14.93 -2.44
CA ARG A 56 -10.22 13.50 -2.70
C ARG A 56 -10.60 12.64 -1.51
N PHE A 57 -10.29 13.05 -0.28
CA PHE A 57 -10.73 12.32 0.90
C PHE A 57 -12.25 12.21 0.98
N HIS A 58 -12.99 13.28 0.71
CA HIS A 58 -14.45 13.23 0.68
C HIS A 58 -14.98 12.25 -0.38
N SER A 59 -14.63 12.47 -1.65
CA SER A 59 -15.22 11.74 -2.77
C SER A 59 -14.72 10.30 -2.91
N GLU A 60 -13.44 10.05 -2.60
CA GLU A 60 -12.84 8.73 -2.77
C GLU A 60 -12.95 7.88 -1.51
N VAL A 61 -13.14 8.46 -0.31
CA VAL A 61 -13.12 7.72 0.96
C VAL A 61 -14.44 7.86 1.71
N LEU A 62 -14.78 9.06 2.19
CA LEU A 62 -15.88 9.25 3.14
C LEU A 62 -17.27 8.99 2.54
N GLU A 63 -17.45 9.31 1.25
CA GLU A 63 -18.73 9.10 0.54
C GLU A 63 -18.98 7.64 0.13
N LYS A 64 -18.01 6.74 0.35
CA LYS A 64 -18.18 5.33 0.02
C LYS A 64 -19.15 4.66 0.99
N ASP A 65 -19.92 3.71 0.47
CA ASP A 65 -20.91 2.96 1.24
C ASP A 65 -20.31 2.23 2.45
N LEU A 66 -18.98 1.98 2.44
CA LEU A 66 -18.21 1.49 3.59
C LEU A 66 -18.52 2.28 4.87
N PHE A 67 -18.61 3.61 4.79
CA PHE A 67 -18.82 4.49 5.94
C PHE A 67 -20.29 4.59 6.35
N ARG A 68 -21.22 3.87 5.71
CA ARG A 68 -22.67 3.96 5.99
C ARG A 68 -23.00 3.59 7.45
N VAL A 69 -22.31 2.60 8.03
CA VAL A 69 -22.56 2.21 9.43
C VAL A 69 -22.17 3.34 10.39
N LEU A 70 -20.99 3.93 10.19
CA LEU A 70 -20.54 5.09 10.98
C LEU A 70 -21.47 6.30 10.77
N LYS A 71 -21.87 6.56 9.52
CA LYS A 71 -22.79 7.65 9.15
C LYS A 71 -24.16 7.49 9.84
N ASN A 72 -24.73 6.28 9.82
CA ASN A 72 -26.01 6.00 10.47
C ASN A 72 -25.94 6.13 12.00
N ALA A 73 -24.79 5.80 12.60
CA ALA A 73 -24.61 5.89 14.05
C ALA A 73 -24.46 7.32 14.56
N LEU A 74 -23.78 8.20 13.80
CA LEU A 74 -23.50 9.57 14.21
C LEU A 74 -24.53 10.59 13.69
N GLY A 75 -25.07 10.37 12.49
CA GLY A 75 -25.78 11.38 11.71
C GLY A 75 -24.81 12.35 11.01
N ASP A 76 -25.30 13.06 10.00
CA ASP A 76 -24.46 13.83 9.06
C ASP A 76 -23.63 14.95 9.73
N GLU A 77 -24.26 15.76 10.57
CA GLU A 77 -23.58 16.88 11.25
C GLU A 77 -22.53 16.40 12.25
N ASN A 78 -22.86 15.39 13.06
CA ASN A 78 -21.90 14.82 14.02
C ASN A 78 -20.76 14.08 13.31
N LEU A 79 -21.04 13.40 12.20
CA LEU A 79 -20.01 12.76 11.38
C LEU A 79 -19.03 13.82 10.86
N LYS A 80 -19.54 14.94 10.33
CA LYS A 80 -18.71 16.04 9.82
C LYS A 80 -17.83 16.63 10.93
N ALA A 81 -18.39 16.90 12.11
CA ALA A 81 -17.63 17.40 13.25
C ALA A 81 -16.56 16.39 13.70
N PHE A 82 -16.94 15.11 13.84
CA PHE A 82 -16.05 14.03 14.24
C PHE A 82 -14.88 13.83 13.25
N VAL A 83 -15.17 13.79 11.95
CA VAL A 83 -14.15 13.66 10.91
C VAL A 83 -13.23 14.88 10.90
N THR A 84 -13.77 16.10 11.04
CA THR A 84 -12.96 17.34 11.10
C THR A 84 -12.02 17.34 12.32
N GLU A 85 -12.46 16.79 13.45
CA GLU A 85 -11.64 16.66 14.65
C GLU A 85 -10.52 15.61 14.48
N LYS A 86 -10.90 14.43 13.96
CA LYS A 86 -10.03 13.24 13.96
C LYS A 86 -9.15 13.11 12.74
N VAL A 87 -9.52 13.67 11.59
CA VAL A 87 -8.89 13.36 10.30
C VAL A 87 -8.25 14.61 9.70
N VAL A 88 -7.01 14.49 9.26
CA VAL A 88 -6.28 15.53 8.53
C VAL A 88 -5.74 14.95 7.22
N PRO A 89 -6.42 15.20 6.09
CA PRO A 89 -5.88 14.89 4.77
C PRO A 89 -4.67 15.76 4.44
N ILE A 90 -3.58 15.15 4.00
CA ILE A 90 -2.31 15.81 3.68
C ILE A 90 -1.92 15.48 2.23
N PRO A 91 -1.65 16.50 1.39
CA PRO A 91 -1.09 16.28 0.07
C PRO A 91 0.32 15.70 0.16
N GLY A 92 0.56 14.60 -0.52
CA GLY A 92 1.89 14.00 -0.57
C GLY A 92 1.98 12.73 -1.40
N ASP A 93 3.21 12.25 -1.60
CA ASP A 93 3.55 11.07 -2.38
C ASP A 93 4.70 10.32 -1.72
N ILE A 94 4.53 9.01 -1.53
CA ILE A 94 5.57 8.18 -0.88
C ILE A 94 6.83 8.06 -1.74
N SER A 95 6.76 8.31 -3.04
CA SER A 95 7.89 8.19 -3.96
C SER A 95 8.98 9.26 -3.78
N VAL A 96 8.72 10.31 -2.98
CA VAL A 96 9.65 11.43 -2.81
C VAL A 96 10.04 11.65 -1.35
N ASP A 97 11.11 12.43 -1.13
CA ASP A 97 11.61 12.73 0.21
C ASP A 97 10.56 13.45 1.06
N ASN A 98 10.57 13.17 2.36
CA ASN A 98 9.58 13.63 3.35
C ASN A 98 8.12 13.45 2.90
N LEU A 99 7.86 12.42 2.07
CA LEU A 99 6.54 12.09 1.55
C LEU A 99 5.89 13.22 0.73
N GLY A 100 6.68 14.18 0.25
CA GLY A 100 6.19 15.33 -0.52
C GLY A 100 5.42 16.35 0.31
N VAL A 101 5.41 16.21 1.64
CA VAL A 101 4.74 17.13 2.55
C VAL A 101 5.50 18.46 2.54
N LYS A 102 4.78 19.55 2.21
CA LYS A 102 5.33 20.90 2.12
C LYS A 102 5.17 21.64 3.45
N GLY A 103 6.18 22.45 3.81
CA GLY A 103 6.17 23.30 5.00
C GLY A 103 6.91 22.67 6.19
N SER A 104 7.94 23.37 6.67
CA SER A 104 8.77 22.94 7.81
C SER A 104 7.95 22.72 9.07
N ASP A 105 6.99 23.61 9.34
CA ASP A 105 6.22 23.59 10.59
C ASP A 105 5.27 22.40 10.63
N LEU A 106 4.65 22.06 9.48
CA LEU A 106 3.81 20.87 9.35
C LEU A 106 4.62 19.60 9.52
N LEU A 107 5.79 19.50 8.87
CA LEU A 107 6.69 18.36 9.03
C LEU A 107 7.12 18.18 10.49
N GLN A 108 7.55 19.26 11.15
CA GLN A 108 7.95 19.21 12.55
C GLN A 108 6.80 18.81 13.46
N HIS A 109 5.61 19.33 13.21
CA HIS A 109 4.39 18.94 13.93
C HIS A 109 4.11 17.44 13.76
N MET A 110 4.12 16.93 12.53
CA MET A 110 3.92 15.50 12.24
C MET A 110 4.95 14.62 12.94
N TRP A 111 6.24 14.96 12.87
CA TRP A 111 7.30 14.21 13.54
C TRP A 111 7.16 14.20 15.07
N ASN A 112 6.65 15.27 15.67
CA ASN A 112 6.44 15.36 17.12
C ASN A 112 5.17 14.61 17.59
N GLU A 113 4.21 14.41 16.69
CA GLU A 113 2.89 13.88 17.04
C GLU A 113 2.69 12.42 16.68
N ILE A 114 3.20 11.94 15.55
CA ILE A 114 2.90 10.61 15.01
C ILE A 114 3.50 9.51 15.89
N ASP A 115 2.63 8.60 16.34
CA ASP A 115 3.00 7.39 17.07
C ASP A 115 3.14 6.18 16.14
N ILE A 116 2.24 6.06 15.14
CA ILE A 116 2.15 4.86 14.28
C ILE A 116 2.10 5.29 12.82
N ILE A 117 2.83 4.58 11.96
CA ILE A 117 2.75 4.74 10.51
C ILE A 117 2.26 3.45 9.89
N VAL A 118 1.18 3.53 9.12
CA VAL A 118 0.56 2.41 8.40
C VAL A 118 0.75 2.65 6.91
N ASN A 119 1.75 1.97 6.35
CA ASN A 119 2.12 2.09 4.95
C ASN A 119 1.41 1.03 4.10
N VAL A 120 0.32 1.42 3.44
CA VAL A 120 -0.46 0.58 2.52
C VAL A 120 -0.25 0.98 1.06
N ALA A 121 0.32 2.16 0.81
CA ALA A 121 0.55 2.65 -0.55
C ALA A 121 1.45 1.71 -1.36
N ALA A 122 0.94 1.30 -2.51
CA ALA A 122 1.64 0.48 -3.50
C ALA A 122 0.95 0.66 -4.86
N THR A 123 1.69 0.48 -5.95
CA THR A 123 1.08 0.06 -7.22
C THR A 123 0.93 -1.46 -7.17
N THR A 124 -0.26 -1.97 -7.45
CA THR A 124 -0.60 -3.40 -7.40
C THR A 124 -0.70 -4.01 -8.80
N ASN A 125 -0.39 -3.24 -9.83
CA ASN A 125 -0.45 -3.71 -11.20
C ASN A 125 0.74 -4.62 -11.52
N PHE A 126 0.45 -5.84 -11.98
CA PHE A 126 1.48 -6.86 -12.28
C PHE A 126 2.33 -6.51 -13.50
N ASP A 127 1.78 -5.72 -14.43
CA ASP A 127 2.48 -5.20 -15.62
C ASP A 127 2.77 -3.70 -15.51
N GLU A 128 2.99 -3.18 -14.29
CA GLU A 128 3.31 -1.76 -14.11
C GLU A 128 4.64 -1.37 -14.78
N ARG A 129 4.74 -0.12 -15.24
CA ARG A 129 6.01 0.44 -15.72
C ARG A 129 7.07 0.34 -14.62
N TYR A 130 8.27 -0.10 -14.99
CA TYR A 130 9.31 -0.40 -13.99
C TYR A 130 9.77 0.82 -13.18
N ASP A 131 9.79 2.02 -13.79
CA ASP A 131 10.08 3.27 -13.10
C ASP A 131 9.06 3.56 -11.99
N VAL A 132 7.77 3.38 -12.27
CA VAL A 132 6.69 3.56 -11.30
C VAL A 132 6.78 2.50 -10.20
N GLY A 133 6.99 1.23 -10.57
CA GLY A 133 7.13 0.12 -9.63
C GLY A 133 8.28 0.32 -8.64
N LEU A 134 9.47 0.67 -9.13
CA LEU A 134 10.63 0.98 -8.26
C LEU A 134 10.34 2.19 -7.37
N SER A 135 9.82 3.26 -7.95
CA SER A 135 9.53 4.51 -7.24
C SER A 135 8.57 4.30 -6.07
N VAL A 136 7.46 3.58 -6.29
CA VAL A 136 6.39 3.42 -5.30
C VAL A 136 6.61 2.21 -4.39
N ASN A 137 6.95 1.04 -4.94
CA ASN A 137 6.99 -0.21 -4.16
C ASN A 137 8.36 -0.50 -3.55
N THR A 138 9.44 0.04 -4.12
CA THR A 138 10.81 -0.17 -3.62
C THR A 138 11.28 1.02 -2.80
N PHE A 139 11.42 2.19 -3.41
CA PHE A 139 11.92 3.39 -2.72
C PHE A 139 10.86 4.08 -1.88
N GLY A 140 9.57 3.93 -2.21
CA GLY A 140 8.47 4.45 -1.40
C GLY A 140 8.50 3.98 0.06
N PRO A 141 8.60 2.67 0.35
CA PRO A 141 8.82 2.18 1.71
C PRO A 141 10.06 2.73 2.39
N LEU A 142 11.16 2.95 1.65
CA LEU A 142 12.37 3.57 2.19
C LEU A 142 12.14 5.03 2.59
N ASN A 143 11.42 5.80 1.78
CA ASN A 143 11.06 7.18 2.12
C ASN A 143 10.14 7.23 3.35
N VAL A 144 9.17 6.30 3.44
CA VAL A 144 8.31 6.16 4.63
C VAL A 144 9.11 5.78 5.86
N LEU A 145 10.08 4.89 5.75
CA LEU A 145 10.99 4.55 6.83
C LEU A 145 11.84 5.76 7.27
N ASN A 146 12.40 6.51 6.31
CA ASN A 146 13.19 7.70 6.60
C ASN A 146 12.34 8.79 7.27
N PHE A 147 11.08 8.93 6.88
CA PHE A 147 10.12 9.80 7.59
C PHE A 147 9.84 9.30 9.00
N ALA A 148 9.59 7.99 9.16
CA ALA A 148 9.29 7.35 10.44
C ALA A 148 10.41 7.53 11.47
N LYS A 149 11.67 7.42 11.04
CA LYS A 149 12.84 7.63 11.91
C LYS A 149 12.96 9.05 12.45
N LYS A 150 12.37 10.04 11.78
CA LYS A 150 12.33 11.42 12.25
C LYS A 150 11.22 11.64 13.28
N CYS A 151 10.24 10.74 13.39
CA CYS A 151 9.16 10.85 14.37
C CYS A 151 9.67 10.59 15.80
N VAL A 152 9.55 11.58 16.67
CA VAL A 152 10.03 11.53 18.07
C VAL A 152 9.31 10.45 18.88
N LYS A 153 8.02 10.24 18.60
CA LYS A 153 7.17 9.25 19.26
C LYS A 153 6.98 7.97 18.46
N GLY A 154 7.65 7.83 17.30
CA GLY A 154 7.44 6.73 16.37
C GLY A 154 7.63 5.37 17.05
N GLN A 155 6.51 4.72 17.36
CA GLN A 155 6.46 3.44 18.07
C GLN A 155 6.40 2.25 17.12
N LEU A 156 5.83 2.44 15.93
CA LEU A 156 5.59 1.34 15.00
C LEU A 156 5.47 1.82 13.54
N LEU A 157 6.20 1.18 12.64
CA LEU A 157 5.92 1.20 11.21
C LEU A 157 5.32 -0.15 10.77
N LEU A 158 4.05 -0.13 10.39
CA LEU A 158 3.38 -1.26 9.75
C LEU A 158 3.49 -1.09 8.24
N HIS A 159 4.07 -2.07 7.54
CA HIS A 159 4.12 -2.11 6.09
C HIS A 159 3.28 -3.26 5.55
N VAL A 160 2.36 -2.96 4.62
CA VAL A 160 1.62 -3.98 3.89
C VAL A 160 2.43 -4.37 2.64
N SER A 161 2.94 -5.60 2.67
CA SER A 161 3.58 -6.26 1.54
C SER A 161 2.60 -7.22 0.84
N THR A 162 3.06 -8.40 0.42
CA THR A 162 2.23 -9.45 -0.17
C THR A 162 2.87 -10.81 0.09
N ALA A 163 2.07 -11.87 0.27
CA ALA A 163 2.57 -13.24 0.39
C ALA A 163 3.36 -13.66 -0.85
N TYR A 164 3.03 -13.12 -2.02
CA TYR A 164 3.61 -13.51 -3.30
C TYR A 164 5.09 -13.15 -3.44
N VAL A 165 5.68 -12.34 -2.55
CA VAL A 165 7.13 -12.03 -2.52
C VAL A 165 8.01 -13.28 -2.45
N CYS A 166 7.48 -14.40 -1.97
CA CYS A 166 8.16 -15.70 -1.98
C CYS A 166 8.33 -16.32 -3.37
N GLY A 167 7.63 -15.79 -4.38
CA GLY A 167 7.53 -16.35 -5.74
C GLY A 167 6.88 -17.73 -5.75
N GLU A 168 7.22 -18.52 -6.75
CA GLU A 168 6.67 -19.86 -6.99
C GLU A 168 7.47 -20.91 -6.21
N LYS A 169 7.20 -21.03 -4.90
CA LYS A 169 7.81 -22.04 -4.04
C LYS A 169 6.76 -23.00 -3.51
N SER A 170 7.11 -24.29 -3.46
CA SER A 170 6.27 -25.35 -2.90
C SER A 170 6.63 -25.65 -1.45
N GLY A 171 5.68 -26.19 -0.70
CA GLY A 171 5.87 -26.63 0.68
C GLY A 171 5.67 -25.51 1.72
N LEU A 172 6.09 -25.79 2.96
CA LEU A 172 5.94 -24.87 4.09
C LEU A 172 6.93 -23.70 3.97
N LEU A 173 6.40 -22.50 3.76
CA LEU A 173 7.18 -21.27 3.70
C LEU A 173 7.22 -20.60 5.08
N GLN A 174 8.43 -20.37 5.59
CA GLN A 174 8.65 -19.70 6.87
C GLN A 174 8.62 -18.18 6.69
N GLU A 175 8.10 -17.48 7.70
CA GLU A 175 8.06 -16.01 7.75
C GLU A 175 9.46 -15.43 8.03
N LYS A 176 10.33 -15.49 7.03
CA LYS A 176 11.70 -14.95 7.09
C LYS A 176 11.77 -13.56 6.47
N THR A 177 12.63 -12.73 7.04
CA THR A 177 13.02 -11.43 6.48
C THR A 177 13.88 -11.64 5.23
N PHE A 178 13.69 -10.81 4.20
CA PHE A 178 14.59 -10.80 3.05
C PHE A 178 15.92 -10.14 3.40
N HIS A 179 17.01 -10.77 2.98
CA HIS A 179 18.34 -10.17 3.11
C HIS A 179 18.65 -9.27 1.91
N MET A 180 19.48 -8.24 2.13
CA MET A 180 19.88 -7.32 1.07
C MET A 180 20.61 -8.08 -0.05
N GLY A 181 20.05 -7.99 -1.26
CA GLY A 181 20.58 -8.62 -2.46
C GLY A 181 20.22 -10.10 -2.65
N GLU A 182 19.31 -10.63 -1.83
CA GLU A 182 18.72 -11.96 -2.02
C GLU A 182 17.96 -12.04 -3.36
N THR A 183 17.99 -13.21 -4.00
CA THR A 183 17.23 -13.53 -5.22
C THR A 183 16.55 -14.87 -5.05
N LEU A 184 15.40 -15.08 -5.70
CA LEU A 184 14.66 -16.34 -5.55
C LEU A 184 15.34 -17.53 -6.25
N ASN A 185 16.09 -17.27 -7.32
CA ASN A 185 16.81 -18.29 -8.06
C ASN A 185 18.24 -18.54 -7.56
N GLY A 186 18.77 -17.71 -6.66
CA GLY A 186 20.10 -17.87 -6.08
C GLY A 186 21.27 -17.71 -7.05
N HIS A 187 21.02 -17.38 -8.32
CA HIS A 187 22.05 -17.36 -9.35
C HIS A 187 22.90 -16.09 -9.35
N ARG A 188 22.36 -14.98 -8.83
CA ARG A 188 23.01 -13.66 -8.82
C ARG A 188 22.62 -12.89 -7.57
N LYS A 189 23.50 -11.98 -7.14
CA LYS A 189 23.18 -11.00 -6.11
C LYS A 189 22.43 -9.83 -6.75
N LEU A 190 21.29 -9.47 -6.18
CA LEU A 190 20.55 -8.28 -6.56
C LEU A 190 21.23 -7.03 -5.99
N VAL A 191 21.39 -5.99 -6.81
CA VAL A 191 21.89 -4.68 -6.38
C VAL A 191 20.83 -3.65 -6.79
N ILE A 192 20.08 -3.15 -5.80
CA ILE A 192 18.90 -2.31 -6.01
C ILE A 192 19.30 -0.99 -6.69
N GLU A 193 20.46 -0.43 -6.36
CA GLU A 193 21.01 0.76 -6.99
C GLU A 193 21.29 0.55 -8.48
N THR A 194 21.78 -0.63 -8.86
CA THR A 194 21.99 -0.99 -10.27
C THR A 194 20.67 -1.12 -11.02
N GLU A 195 19.62 -1.66 -10.41
CA GLU A 195 18.28 -1.69 -11.02
C GLU A 195 17.75 -0.29 -11.28
N MET A 196 17.94 0.64 -10.32
CA MET A 196 17.54 2.03 -10.47
C MET A 196 18.31 2.73 -11.61
N GLU A 197 19.63 2.57 -11.67
CA GLU A 197 20.43 3.21 -12.71
C GLU A 197 20.13 2.64 -14.11
N LEU A 198 19.92 1.32 -14.21
CA LEU A 198 19.51 0.67 -15.45
C LEU A 198 18.15 1.20 -15.92
N MET A 199 17.18 1.31 -15.00
CA MET A 199 15.88 1.89 -15.28
C MET A 199 16.00 3.33 -15.80
N LYS A 200 16.76 4.19 -15.11
CA LYS A 200 16.97 5.58 -15.51
C LYS A 200 17.66 5.68 -16.87
N GLN A 201 18.65 4.84 -17.14
CA GLN A 201 19.35 4.80 -18.42
C GLN A 201 18.36 4.47 -19.54
N LYS A 202 17.57 3.40 -19.38
CA LYS A 202 16.56 3.01 -20.38
C LYS A 202 15.55 4.12 -20.65
N LEU A 203 15.05 4.77 -19.59
CA LEU A 203 14.10 5.88 -19.74
C LEU A 203 14.72 7.06 -20.50
N ARG A 204 15.96 7.44 -20.19
CA ARG A 204 16.69 8.52 -20.92
C ARG A 204 16.92 8.15 -22.38
N GLU A 205 17.25 6.88 -22.68
CA GLU A 205 17.44 6.41 -24.05
C GLU A 205 16.14 6.52 -24.87
N LEU A 206 15.02 6.07 -24.32
CA LEU A 206 13.71 6.17 -24.99
C LEU A 206 13.29 7.63 -25.21
N GLN A 207 13.53 8.50 -24.23
CA GLN A 207 13.27 9.93 -24.36
C GLN A 207 14.13 10.58 -25.45
N LYS A 208 15.43 10.22 -25.54
CA LYS A 208 16.32 10.72 -26.60
C LYS A 208 15.93 10.24 -28.00
N GLN A 209 15.30 9.07 -28.08
CA GLN A 209 14.76 8.52 -29.33
C GLN A 209 13.43 9.18 -29.74
N ASN A 210 12.90 10.11 -28.94
CA ASN A 210 11.59 10.73 -29.13
C ASN A 210 10.46 9.70 -29.26
N CYS A 211 10.57 8.58 -28.54
CA CYS A 211 9.50 7.60 -28.45
C CYS A 211 8.22 8.25 -27.87
N SER A 212 7.07 7.78 -28.33
CA SER A 212 5.77 8.14 -27.77
C SER A 212 5.62 7.66 -26.33
N GLU A 213 4.68 8.25 -25.58
CA GLU A 213 4.39 7.82 -24.20
C GLU A 213 3.94 6.35 -24.12
N GLU A 214 3.24 5.85 -25.14
CA GLU A 214 2.80 4.46 -25.22
C GLU A 214 3.99 3.51 -25.40
N GLU A 215 4.92 3.84 -26.31
CA GLU A 215 6.16 3.07 -26.51
C GLU A 215 7.04 3.09 -25.26
N ILE A 216 7.16 4.24 -24.59
CA ILE A 216 7.89 4.35 -23.33
C ILE A 216 7.22 3.46 -22.28
N SER A 217 5.90 3.55 -22.14
CA SER A 217 5.15 2.73 -21.20
C SER A 217 5.41 1.25 -21.44
N GLN A 218 5.18 0.76 -22.66
CA GLN A 218 5.37 -0.64 -23.00
C GLN A 218 6.81 -1.11 -22.77
N SER A 219 7.81 -0.32 -23.20
CA SER A 219 9.22 -0.68 -23.01
C SER A 219 9.62 -0.75 -21.54
N MET A 220 9.06 0.12 -20.69
CA MET A 220 9.28 0.09 -19.25
C MET A 220 8.58 -1.08 -18.56
N LYS A 221 7.40 -1.50 -19.04
CA LYS A 221 6.74 -2.72 -18.57
C LYS A 221 7.56 -3.97 -18.90
N ASP A 222 8.01 -4.07 -20.15
CA ASP A 222 8.83 -5.19 -20.64
C ASP A 222 10.15 -5.28 -19.86
N LEU A 223 10.77 -4.13 -19.59
CA LEU A 223 11.98 -4.08 -18.76
C LEU A 223 11.71 -4.64 -17.36
N GLY A 224 10.69 -4.16 -16.66
CA GLY A 224 10.38 -4.60 -15.30
C GLY A 224 10.12 -6.11 -15.22
N MET A 225 9.36 -6.63 -16.18
CA MET A 225 9.08 -8.05 -16.31
C MET A 225 10.38 -8.84 -16.53
N SER A 226 11.23 -8.38 -17.46
CA SER A 226 12.52 -9.02 -17.76
C SER A 226 13.43 -9.06 -16.54
N ARG A 227 13.51 -7.96 -15.78
CA ARG A 227 14.29 -7.90 -14.53
C ARG A 227 13.72 -8.82 -13.45
N ALA A 228 12.41 -8.88 -13.28
CA ALA A 228 11.78 -9.79 -12.34
C ALA A 228 12.15 -11.25 -12.62
N LYS A 229 11.98 -11.70 -13.88
CA LYS A 229 12.34 -13.06 -14.30
C LYS A 229 13.83 -13.36 -14.14
N LEU A 230 14.69 -12.39 -14.44
CA LEU A 230 16.14 -12.55 -14.26
C LEU A 230 16.51 -12.94 -12.83
N HIS A 231 15.82 -12.38 -11.84
CA HIS A 231 16.08 -12.63 -10.41
C HIS A 231 15.14 -13.68 -9.79
N GLY A 232 14.28 -14.30 -10.60
CA GLY A 232 13.42 -15.42 -10.20
C GLY A 232 12.04 -15.05 -9.70
N TRP A 233 11.61 -13.78 -9.81
CA TRP A 233 10.24 -13.36 -9.49
C TRP A 233 9.32 -13.45 -10.72
N PRO A 234 8.02 -13.75 -10.52
CA PRO A 234 7.11 -13.98 -11.62
C PRO A 234 6.70 -12.70 -12.37
N ASN A 235 6.73 -11.54 -11.70
CA ASN A 235 6.32 -10.27 -12.28
C ASN A 235 6.94 -9.05 -11.54
N THR A 236 6.79 -7.87 -12.13
CA THR A 236 7.34 -6.60 -11.64
C THR A 236 6.81 -6.21 -10.27
N TYR A 237 5.52 -6.44 -10.00
CA TYR A 237 4.90 -6.10 -8.71
C TYR A 237 5.58 -6.85 -7.55
N VAL A 238 5.63 -8.17 -7.65
CA VAL A 238 6.23 -9.02 -6.62
C VAL A 238 7.70 -8.68 -6.44
N PHE A 239 8.42 -8.48 -7.54
CA PHE A 239 9.83 -8.13 -7.52
C PHE A 239 10.09 -6.80 -6.80
N THR A 240 9.36 -5.74 -7.16
CA THR A 240 9.54 -4.41 -6.54
C THR A 240 9.12 -4.38 -5.07
N LYS A 241 8.11 -5.15 -4.67
CA LYS A 241 7.72 -5.35 -3.27
C LYS A 241 8.81 -6.05 -2.46
N SER A 242 9.44 -7.09 -3.02
CA SER A 242 10.55 -7.78 -2.36
C SER A 242 11.74 -6.84 -2.10
N MET A 243 12.08 -5.98 -3.07
CA MET A 243 13.12 -4.96 -2.89
C MET A 243 12.74 -3.92 -1.82
N GLY A 244 11.47 -3.52 -1.74
CA GLY A 244 10.97 -2.67 -0.66
C GLY A 244 11.16 -3.31 0.72
N GLU A 245 10.87 -4.61 0.85
CA GLU A 245 11.12 -5.35 2.10
C GLU A 245 12.61 -5.44 2.46
N MET A 246 13.48 -5.65 1.48
CA MET A 246 14.94 -5.66 1.71
C MET A 246 15.42 -4.31 2.24
N LEU A 247 14.95 -3.20 1.66
CA LEU A 247 15.30 -1.86 2.11
C LEU A 247 14.79 -1.61 3.54
N LEU A 248 13.53 -1.98 3.83
CA LEU A 248 12.98 -1.87 5.18
C LEU A 248 13.80 -2.69 6.19
N GLY A 249 14.02 -3.98 5.92
CA GLY A 249 14.74 -4.87 6.82
C GLY A 249 16.18 -4.42 7.08
N ASN A 250 16.88 -3.94 6.05
CA ASN A 250 18.27 -3.52 6.15
C ASN A 250 18.42 -2.16 6.85
N TYR A 251 17.56 -1.19 6.55
CA TYR A 251 17.71 0.18 7.04
C TYR A 251 16.87 0.49 8.27
N ARG A 252 16.09 -0.44 8.84
CA ARG A 252 15.19 -0.13 9.98
C ARG A 252 15.88 0.42 11.24
N GLU A 253 17.15 0.09 11.45
CA GLU A 253 17.87 0.33 12.70
C GLU A 253 17.06 -0.19 13.92
N ASN A 254 16.70 0.69 14.85
CA ASN A 254 15.96 0.35 16.07
C ASN A 254 14.44 0.56 15.93
N LEU A 255 13.94 1.05 14.79
CA LEU A 255 12.52 1.29 14.61
C LEU A 255 11.76 -0.05 14.57
N PRO A 256 10.73 -0.26 15.41
CA PRO A 256 9.88 -1.43 15.30
C PRO A 256 9.12 -1.44 13.97
N ILE A 257 9.32 -2.51 13.19
CA ILE A 257 8.63 -2.71 11.90
C ILE A 257 7.84 -4.02 11.95
N VAL A 258 6.59 -3.95 11.50
CA VAL A 258 5.76 -5.12 11.19
C VAL A 258 5.52 -5.15 9.69
N ILE A 259 5.86 -6.26 9.04
CA ILE A 259 5.56 -6.50 7.62
C ILE A 259 4.42 -7.51 7.54
N ILE A 260 3.28 -7.10 7.01
CA ILE A 260 2.13 -7.97 6.78
C ILE A 260 2.15 -8.39 5.32
N ARG A 261 2.11 -9.70 5.05
CA ARG A 261 2.14 -10.26 3.69
C ARG A 261 0.80 -10.92 3.35
N PRO A 262 -0.26 -10.15 3.04
CA PRO A 262 -1.54 -10.73 2.64
C PRO A 262 -1.47 -11.43 1.27
N THR A 263 -2.33 -12.41 1.06
CA THR A 263 -2.65 -12.97 -0.28
C THR A 263 -3.65 -12.04 -1.00
N MET A 264 -4.53 -12.57 -1.84
CA MET A 264 -5.57 -11.79 -2.51
C MET A 264 -6.62 -11.34 -1.50
N ILE A 265 -6.67 -10.03 -1.24
CA ILE A 265 -7.67 -9.44 -0.35
C ILE A 265 -8.99 -9.27 -1.11
N THR A 266 -10.07 -9.83 -0.56
CA THR A 266 -11.42 -9.75 -1.12
C THR A 266 -12.36 -8.91 -0.25
N SER A 267 -13.67 -8.97 -0.51
CA SER A 267 -14.70 -8.23 0.19
C SER A 267 -14.68 -8.44 1.71
N THR A 268 -15.30 -7.53 2.44
CA THR A 268 -15.56 -7.70 3.86
C THR A 268 -16.37 -8.98 4.12
N PHE A 269 -15.98 -9.75 5.12
CA PHE A 269 -16.70 -10.97 5.51
C PHE A 269 -17.81 -10.64 6.49
N SER A 270 -17.54 -9.75 7.46
CA SER A 270 -18.50 -9.41 8.50
C SER A 270 -18.65 -7.91 8.75
N GLU A 271 -17.54 -7.20 8.98
CA GLU A 271 -17.57 -5.79 9.37
C GLU A 271 -17.14 -4.84 8.25
N PRO A 272 -17.61 -3.58 8.22
CA PRO A 272 -18.74 -3.06 8.99
C PRO A 272 -20.09 -3.68 8.56
N PHE A 273 -20.12 -4.30 7.38
CA PHE A 273 -21.20 -5.17 6.90
C PHE A 273 -20.61 -6.14 5.85
N PRO A 274 -21.22 -7.32 5.64
CA PRO A 274 -20.70 -8.32 4.71
C PRO A 274 -20.79 -7.88 3.25
N GLY A 275 -19.83 -8.30 2.44
CA GLY A 275 -19.85 -8.19 0.98
C GLY A 275 -19.47 -6.80 0.42
N TRP A 276 -18.98 -5.88 1.25
CA TRP A 276 -18.48 -4.61 0.74
C TRP A 276 -17.17 -4.82 -0.02
N ILE A 277 -17.14 -4.33 -1.26
CA ILE A 277 -15.97 -4.37 -2.11
C ILE A 277 -15.89 -3.08 -2.93
N GLU A 278 -14.68 -2.64 -3.21
CA GLU A 278 -14.45 -1.47 -4.04
C GLU A 278 -13.50 -1.77 -5.19
N GLY A 279 -13.95 -1.45 -6.39
CA GLY A 279 -13.29 -1.85 -7.62
C GLY A 279 -13.51 -3.32 -7.96
N LEU A 280 -13.10 -3.70 -9.17
CA LEU A 280 -13.02 -5.10 -9.59
C LEU A 280 -11.55 -5.45 -9.75
N ARG A 281 -10.96 -6.13 -8.77
CA ARG A 281 -9.54 -6.50 -8.79
C ARG A 281 -9.41 -8.01 -8.92
N THR A 282 -8.59 -8.45 -9.87
CA THR A 282 -8.19 -9.86 -10.05
C THR A 282 -9.38 -10.83 -9.97
N ILE A 283 -9.58 -11.48 -8.81
CA ILE A 283 -10.62 -12.48 -8.59
C ILE A 283 -12.03 -11.88 -8.52
N ASP A 284 -12.17 -10.62 -8.10
CA ASP A 284 -13.47 -9.96 -7.96
C ASP A 284 -14.21 -9.88 -9.29
N SER A 285 -13.45 -9.66 -10.38
CA SER A 285 -13.97 -9.66 -11.75
C SER A 285 -14.57 -11.01 -12.13
N VAL A 286 -13.92 -12.11 -11.71
CA VAL A 286 -14.39 -13.48 -11.95
C VAL A 286 -15.66 -13.74 -11.15
N ILE A 287 -15.66 -13.39 -9.85
CA ILE A 287 -16.81 -13.56 -8.96
C ILE A 287 -18.04 -12.80 -9.48
N VAL A 288 -17.87 -11.52 -9.85
CA VAL A 288 -18.97 -10.68 -10.35
C VAL A 288 -19.44 -11.14 -11.73
N ALA A 289 -18.54 -11.55 -12.63
CA ALA A 289 -18.92 -12.05 -13.94
C ALA A 289 -19.71 -13.36 -13.85
N TYR A 290 -19.32 -14.24 -12.93
CA TYR A 290 -20.05 -15.48 -12.63
C TYR A 290 -21.41 -15.19 -12.01
N GLY A 291 -21.47 -14.35 -10.97
CA GLY A 291 -22.72 -13.97 -10.31
C GLY A 291 -23.73 -13.26 -11.23
N LYS A 292 -23.24 -12.53 -12.25
CA LYS A 292 -24.08 -11.91 -13.30
C LYS A 292 -24.43 -12.87 -14.45
N GLY A 293 -24.01 -14.14 -14.41
CA GLY A 293 -24.24 -15.12 -15.46
C GLY A 293 -23.48 -14.86 -16.77
N ARG A 294 -22.52 -13.91 -16.78
CA ARG A 294 -21.70 -13.57 -17.97
C ARG A 294 -20.55 -14.56 -18.16
N LEU A 295 -20.01 -15.07 -17.06
CA LEU A 295 -19.00 -16.12 -17.06
C LEU A 295 -19.68 -17.44 -16.67
N LYS A 296 -19.80 -18.36 -17.63
CA LYS A 296 -20.45 -19.67 -17.41
C LYS A 296 -19.49 -20.73 -16.85
N CYS A 297 -18.20 -20.60 -17.17
CA CYS A 297 -17.14 -21.47 -16.69
C CYS A 297 -15.83 -20.68 -16.60
N PHE A 298 -14.93 -21.13 -15.72
CA PHE A 298 -13.58 -20.58 -15.56
C PHE A 298 -12.60 -21.75 -15.68
N LEU A 299 -11.70 -21.70 -16.67
CA LEU A 299 -10.70 -22.74 -16.86
C LEU A 299 -9.60 -22.55 -15.81
N ALA A 300 -9.48 -23.51 -14.90
CA ALA A 300 -8.44 -23.58 -13.89
C ALA A 300 -8.04 -25.05 -13.68
N ASP A 301 -6.83 -25.28 -13.20
CA ASP A 301 -6.46 -26.59 -12.68
C ASP A 301 -7.27 -26.83 -11.39
N PRO A 302 -8.09 -27.91 -11.31
CA PRO A 302 -8.91 -28.19 -10.13
C PRO A 302 -8.10 -28.43 -8.85
N ASN A 303 -6.78 -28.68 -8.97
CA ASN A 303 -5.89 -28.85 -7.84
C ASN A 303 -5.20 -27.55 -7.40
N SER A 304 -5.41 -26.45 -8.13
CA SER A 304 -4.85 -25.15 -7.75
C SER A 304 -5.54 -24.59 -6.51
N VAL A 305 -4.73 -24.13 -5.56
CA VAL A 305 -5.23 -23.47 -4.34
C VAL A 305 -5.44 -21.99 -4.62
N LEU A 306 -6.66 -21.52 -4.43
CA LEU A 306 -7.00 -20.09 -4.45
C LEU A 306 -7.05 -19.57 -3.02
N ASP A 307 -5.99 -18.89 -2.59
CA ASP A 307 -5.91 -18.27 -1.27
C ASP A 307 -6.48 -16.84 -1.30
N LEU A 308 -7.57 -16.63 -0.56
CA LEU A 308 -8.27 -15.36 -0.42
C LEU A 308 -8.36 -14.99 1.07
N VAL A 309 -8.07 -13.74 1.39
CA VAL A 309 -8.22 -13.18 2.75
C VAL A 309 -9.27 -12.08 2.75
N SER A 310 -10.22 -12.15 3.69
CA SER A 310 -11.19 -11.07 3.91
C SER A 310 -10.49 -9.82 4.43
N SER A 311 -10.95 -8.63 4.04
CA SER A 311 -10.47 -7.38 4.62
C SER A 311 -10.87 -7.20 6.09
N THR A 312 -12.00 -7.78 6.52
CA THR A 312 -12.58 -7.68 7.89
C THR A 312 -13.59 -8.78 8.19
#